data_AF-W0LBA9-F1
#
_entry.id   AF-W0LBA9-F1
#
_cell.length_a   1.000
_cell.length_b   1.000
_cell.length_c   1.000
_cell.angle_alpha   90.00
_cell.angle_beta   90.00
_cell.angle_gamma   90.00
#
_symmetry.space_group_name_H-M   'P 1'
#
loop_
_entity.id
_entity.type
_entity.pdbx_description
1 polymer ?
#
loop_
_entity_poly.entity_id
_entity_poly.type
_entity_poly.pdbx_seq_one_letter_code
_entity_poly.pdbx_strand_id
1 'polypeptide(L)'
;MSVDTLRETFHINRISTSDLQDFLTAQTYRPEITQAKNQILSLKNCSLQAVCTKPIQQGKSPKYAEKGLKCIKPKNTNDMLVSIDDIDWIDSSTKDQIQKQRLGYGDIVITRSGSGTIGRASIYCYSEEAYTNDHLFVVRPDKADSHYICSFLNSFHGQRLLEAGVSGSTGQLNLSNEHIKSIPLFRPDEKAQKYIGNKVRQAEQLRAWAKRLERSLDAFIDHFQPEKKEYKKLFSRVPNHLLTNMLTATTYRERYISNQKNLKDSSCTQPISYFLTSVTNGFDERNEIENGLPYIKVADVRAGYIDLKNSPRVRVSALTNASEKQKPKKGDLLLTRKGSFGIAAVVMESASFLCSSEVFSCKPSKPEFMPILSWFLNSEAGNMQFWQFSTGTTMPGINQENLQNILIPDFSDCDIQQFNSIHKNRYEAKKNAELLTDTAKTLIESLIEGQLTEQQLIEAQQALEDGDNSLDQAILSKLSAEGYAIEGATPLFSDVDELYSLLEDAAQAEAEE
;
A
#
# COMPACT_ATOMS: atom_id res chain seq x y z
N MET A 1 -4.83 5.95 11.27
CA MET A 1 -5.07 7.22 12.00
C MET A 1 -4.26 7.20 13.28
N SER A 2 -3.56 8.29 13.61
CA SER A 2 -2.89 8.40 14.91
C SER A 2 -3.94 8.74 15.97
N VAL A 3 -3.75 8.24 17.18
CA VAL A 3 -4.58 8.48 18.38
C VAL A 3 -4.68 9.99 18.73
N ASP A 4 -3.96 10.86 18.02
CA ASP A 4 -3.70 12.26 18.37
C ASP A 4 -4.45 13.32 17.53
N THR A 5 -5.07 13.00 16.39
CA THR A 5 -5.62 14.04 15.49
C THR A 5 -6.92 14.70 15.97
N LEU A 6 -7.57 14.16 17.00
CA LEU A 6 -8.84 14.67 17.54
C LEU A 6 -8.71 15.11 19.01
N ARG A 7 -7.49 15.35 19.51
CA ARG A 7 -7.28 15.91 20.86
C ARG A 7 -7.76 17.36 20.99
N GLU A 8 -7.93 18.06 19.87
CA GLU A 8 -8.20 19.51 19.85
C GLU A 8 -9.69 19.87 19.95
N THR A 9 -10.60 18.89 19.93
CA THR A 9 -12.05 19.12 20.05
C THR A 9 -12.53 18.82 21.47
N PHE A 10 -13.13 19.81 22.13
CA PHE A 10 -13.72 19.65 23.46
C PHE A 10 -14.93 18.72 23.38
N HIS A 11 -14.76 17.48 23.84
CA HIS A 11 -15.84 16.52 23.95
C HIS A 11 -16.12 16.20 25.43
N ILE A 12 -17.33 16.51 25.90
CA ILE A 12 -17.84 16.01 27.18
C ILE A 12 -18.57 14.71 26.89
N ASN A 13 -18.11 13.60 27.45
CA ASN A 13 -18.83 12.33 27.41
C ASN A 13 -19.33 11.94 28.81
N ARG A 14 -20.57 11.46 28.90
CA ARG A 14 -21.17 10.98 30.16
C ARG A 14 -21.22 9.46 30.12
N ILE A 15 -20.52 8.82 31.07
CA ILE A 15 -20.38 7.37 31.17
C ILE A 15 -21.13 6.89 32.41
N SER A 16 -21.87 5.77 32.31
CA SER A 16 -22.42 5.10 33.48
C SER A 16 -21.30 4.45 34.29
N THR A 17 -21.44 4.39 35.62
CA THR A 17 -20.47 3.68 36.47
C THR A 17 -20.31 2.21 36.10
N SER A 18 -21.34 1.58 35.51
CA SER A 18 -21.31 0.22 34.98
C SER A 18 -20.39 0.03 33.77
N ASP A 19 -20.10 1.09 33.03
CA ASP A 19 -19.37 1.03 31.76
C ASP A 19 -17.88 1.38 31.94
N LEU A 20 -17.49 1.69 33.17
CA LEU A 20 -16.10 1.92 33.55
C LEU A 20 -15.29 0.64 33.40
N GLN A 21 -14.18 0.78 32.72
CA GLN A 21 -13.13 -0.22 32.54
C GLN A 21 -11.95 0.11 33.46
N ASP A 22 -11.03 -0.85 33.62
CA ASP A 22 -9.85 -0.71 34.48
C ASP A 22 -8.95 0.48 34.10
N PHE A 23 -8.99 0.92 32.84
CA PHE A 23 -8.22 2.07 32.35
C PHE A 23 -9.10 3.33 32.29
N LEU A 24 -8.82 4.29 33.17
CA LEU A 24 -9.51 5.59 33.24
C LEU A 24 -8.84 6.64 32.35
N THR A 25 -8.74 6.39 31.04
CA THR A 25 -8.12 7.35 30.10
C THR A 25 -9.17 8.15 29.33
N ALA A 26 -8.91 9.43 29.06
CA ALA A 26 -9.81 10.25 28.26
C ALA A 26 -10.06 9.65 26.86
N GLN A 27 -9.04 9.00 26.27
CA GLN A 27 -9.15 8.30 25.00
C GLN A 27 -10.19 7.18 25.05
N THR A 28 -10.16 6.33 26.09
CA THR A 28 -11.09 5.19 26.25
C THR A 28 -12.56 5.60 26.24
N TYR A 29 -12.87 6.80 26.74
CA TYR A 29 -14.22 7.30 26.93
C TYR A 29 -14.59 8.42 25.96
N ARG A 30 -13.98 8.48 24.78
CA ARG A 30 -14.44 9.41 23.74
C ARG A 30 -15.85 9.05 23.25
N PRO A 31 -16.70 10.04 22.91
CA PRO A 31 -18.07 9.78 22.46
C PRO A 31 -18.14 8.75 21.34
N GLU A 32 -17.29 8.88 20.32
CA GLU A 32 -17.28 7.99 19.15
C GLU A 32 -16.95 6.54 19.54
N ILE A 33 -16.05 6.36 20.50
CA ILE A 33 -15.66 5.03 21.00
C ILE A 33 -16.82 4.39 21.77
N THR A 34 -17.45 5.15 22.66
CA THR A 34 -18.57 4.63 23.45
C THR A 34 -19.81 4.35 22.62
N GLN A 35 -20.10 5.19 21.62
CA GLN A 35 -21.20 4.98 20.67
C GLN A 35 -20.95 3.72 19.84
N ALA A 36 -19.74 3.57 19.26
CA ALA A 36 -19.38 2.37 18.52
C ALA A 36 -19.49 1.12 19.39
N LYS A 37 -18.99 1.16 20.64
CA LYS A 37 -19.11 0.03 21.58
C LYS A 37 -20.57 -0.34 21.85
N ASN A 38 -21.41 0.64 22.17
CA ASN A 38 -22.82 0.40 22.48
C ASN A 38 -23.59 -0.17 21.29
N GLN A 39 -23.28 0.29 20.08
CA GLN A 39 -23.88 -0.25 18.85
C GLN A 39 -23.49 -1.71 18.60
N ILE A 40 -22.23 -2.10 18.85
CA ILE A 40 -21.85 -3.52 18.73
C ILE A 40 -22.50 -4.36 19.83
N LEU A 41 -22.59 -3.84 21.06
CA LEU A 41 -23.20 -4.56 22.18
C LEU A 41 -24.71 -4.76 22.03
N SER A 42 -25.41 -3.93 21.25
CA SER A 42 -26.83 -4.10 20.95
C SER A 42 -27.10 -5.15 19.86
N LEU A 43 -26.07 -5.54 19.11
CA LEU A 43 -26.13 -6.57 18.07
C LEU A 43 -25.68 -7.94 18.62
N LYS A 44 -25.89 -9.01 17.84
CA LYS A 44 -25.31 -10.32 18.16
C LYS A 44 -23.79 -10.21 18.14
N ASN A 45 -23.16 -10.39 19.31
CA ASN A 45 -21.72 -10.22 19.48
C ASN A 45 -21.12 -11.29 20.41
N CYS A 46 -19.80 -11.42 20.39
CA CYS A 46 -19.01 -12.17 21.37
C CYS A 46 -17.66 -11.50 21.60
N SER A 47 -16.90 -11.89 22.62
CA SER A 47 -15.53 -11.36 22.76
C SER A 47 -14.60 -11.90 21.67
N LEU A 48 -13.55 -11.14 21.30
CA LEU A 48 -12.55 -11.58 20.33
C LEU A 48 -11.83 -12.86 20.78
N GLN A 49 -11.62 -13.04 22.08
CA GLN A 49 -11.07 -14.28 22.62
C GLN A 49 -12.02 -15.48 22.43
N ALA A 50 -13.35 -15.29 22.41
CA ALA A 50 -14.31 -16.38 22.31
C ALA A 50 -14.22 -17.14 20.98
N VAL A 51 -13.78 -16.47 19.91
CA VAL A 51 -13.57 -17.06 18.57
C VAL A 51 -12.18 -17.68 18.38
N CYS A 52 -11.32 -17.65 19.41
CA CYS A 52 -9.98 -18.23 19.39
C CYS A 52 -9.83 -19.28 20.50
N THR A 53 -9.52 -20.53 20.18
CA THR A 53 -9.23 -21.55 21.21
C THR A 53 -7.92 -21.26 21.94
N LYS A 54 -6.93 -20.66 21.25
CA LYS A 54 -5.66 -20.24 21.88
C LYS A 54 -5.79 -18.83 22.47
N PRO A 55 -5.17 -18.56 23.64
CA PRO A 55 -5.23 -17.25 24.24
C PRO A 55 -4.49 -16.20 23.40
N ILE A 56 -5.14 -15.05 23.18
CA ILE A 56 -4.52 -13.86 22.58
C ILE A 56 -3.64 -13.24 23.65
N GLN A 57 -2.34 -13.17 23.39
CA GLN A 57 -1.35 -12.71 24.36
C GLN A 57 -0.12 -12.13 23.68
N GLN A 58 0.62 -11.32 24.43
CA GLN A 58 1.89 -10.76 23.99
C GLN A 58 2.93 -11.86 23.71
N GLY A 59 3.65 -11.72 22.60
CA GLY A 59 4.82 -12.54 22.27
C GLY A 59 6.07 -12.18 23.08
N LYS A 60 7.19 -12.86 22.79
CA LYS A 60 8.52 -12.54 23.32
C LYS A 60 9.37 -11.82 22.26
N SER A 61 10.29 -10.96 22.69
CA SER A 61 11.26 -10.38 21.77
C SER A 61 12.24 -11.46 21.29
N PRO A 62 12.37 -11.72 19.98
CA PRO A 62 13.35 -12.65 19.45
C PRO A 62 14.74 -12.00 19.35
N LYS A 63 15.76 -12.81 19.10
CA LYS A 63 17.10 -12.33 18.73
C LYS A 63 17.15 -12.11 17.22
N TYR A 64 17.43 -10.89 16.78
CA TYR A 64 17.54 -10.57 15.35
C TYR A 64 18.88 -10.99 14.76
N ALA A 65 18.89 -11.25 13.45
CA ALA A 65 20.05 -11.62 12.66
C ALA A 65 19.97 -10.98 11.26
N GLU A 66 21.05 -11.06 10.48
CA GLU A 66 21.04 -10.61 9.07
C GLU A 66 20.28 -11.59 8.14
N LYS A 67 20.19 -12.87 8.53
CA LYS A 67 19.49 -13.95 7.83
C LYS A 67 18.94 -14.96 8.83
N GLY A 68 17.92 -15.72 8.46
CA GLY A 68 17.36 -16.77 9.32
C GLY A 68 15.86 -16.97 9.10
N LEU A 69 15.09 -16.93 10.19
CA LEU A 69 13.62 -17.04 10.15
C LEU A 69 13.00 -15.68 9.82
N LYS A 70 11.97 -15.66 8.96
CA LYS A 70 11.24 -14.45 8.58
C LYS A 70 10.52 -13.82 9.79
N CYS A 71 10.68 -12.51 9.99
CA CYS A 71 10.04 -11.76 11.08
C CYS A 71 9.09 -10.68 10.57
N ILE A 72 7.80 -10.86 10.80
CA ILE A 72 6.77 -9.84 10.60
C ILE A 72 6.83 -8.85 11.77
N LYS A 73 6.84 -7.55 11.44
CA LYS A 73 6.87 -6.43 12.39
C LYS A 73 5.78 -5.41 12.04
N PRO A 74 5.53 -4.39 12.90
CA PRO A 74 4.59 -3.32 12.58
C PRO A 74 4.81 -2.63 11.22
N LYS A 75 6.06 -2.59 10.70
CA LYS A 75 6.36 -2.04 9.36
C LYS A 75 5.73 -2.86 8.22
N ASN A 76 5.41 -4.13 8.47
CA ASN A 76 4.81 -5.07 7.52
C ASN A 76 3.27 -5.07 7.57
N THR A 77 2.65 -4.29 8.47
CA THR A 77 1.21 -4.28 8.75
C THR A 77 0.61 -2.90 8.44
N ASN A 78 0.99 -2.29 7.32
CA ASN A 78 0.45 -0.98 6.90
C ASN A 78 -0.96 -1.11 6.30
N ASP A 79 -1.28 -2.25 5.70
CA ASP A 79 -2.57 -2.55 5.07
C ASP A 79 -3.28 -3.72 5.78
N MET A 80 -4.50 -4.06 5.35
CA MET A 80 -5.24 -5.22 5.86
C MET A 80 -4.53 -6.55 5.56
N LEU A 81 -3.66 -6.61 4.56
CA LEU A 81 -2.88 -7.79 4.20
C LEU A 81 -1.41 -7.58 4.62
N VAL A 82 -0.80 -8.58 5.27
CA VAL A 82 0.62 -8.52 5.66
C VAL A 82 1.50 -8.42 4.41
N SER A 83 2.46 -7.49 4.43
CA SER A 83 3.52 -7.41 3.42
C SER A 83 4.77 -8.20 3.84
N ILE A 84 5.30 -9.02 2.95
CA ILE A 84 6.59 -9.71 3.13
C ILE A 84 7.75 -8.97 2.44
N ASP A 85 7.50 -7.80 1.84
CA ASP A 85 8.55 -6.94 1.33
C ASP A 85 9.35 -6.33 2.50
N ASP A 86 10.67 -6.15 2.34
CA ASP A 86 11.59 -5.64 3.37
C ASP A 86 11.43 -6.32 4.75
N ILE A 87 11.54 -7.64 4.78
CA ILE A 87 11.38 -8.41 6.02
C ILE A 87 12.66 -8.43 6.87
N ASP A 88 12.51 -8.37 8.20
CA ASP A 88 13.62 -8.59 9.12
C ASP A 88 13.80 -10.08 9.40
N TRP A 89 14.99 -10.46 9.90
CA TRP A 89 15.33 -11.86 10.15
C TRP A 89 15.61 -12.13 11.63
N ILE A 90 15.22 -13.33 12.07
CA ILE A 90 15.42 -13.85 13.43
C ILE A 90 16.46 -14.97 13.40
N ASP A 91 17.34 -14.99 14.40
CA ASP A 91 18.27 -16.07 14.67
C ASP A 91 17.51 -17.38 14.97
N SER A 92 17.79 -18.42 14.18
CA SER A 92 17.14 -19.73 14.29
C SER A 92 17.31 -20.35 15.68
N SER A 93 18.32 -19.96 16.47
CA SER A 93 18.50 -20.44 17.85
C SER A 93 17.36 -20.07 18.79
N THR A 94 16.50 -19.10 18.43
CA THR A 94 15.38 -18.65 19.26
C THR A 94 14.06 -19.36 18.96
N LYS A 95 14.01 -20.22 17.94
CA LYS A 95 12.80 -20.86 17.40
C LYS A 95 11.91 -21.48 18.49
N ASP A 96 12.49 -22.29 19.39
CA ASP A 96 11.74 -22.97 20.44
C ASP A 96 11.10 -22.00 21.45
N GLN A 97 11.73 -20.85 21.70
CA GLN A 97 11.25 -19.86 22.66
C GLN A 97 10.08 -19.04 22.12
N ILE A 98 9.98 -18.90 20.79
CA ILE A 98 9.00 -18.07 20.09
C ILE A 98 7.97 -18.90 19.31
N GLN A 99 7.85 -20.20 19.59
CA GLN A 99 6.95 -21.08 18.82
C GLN A 99 5.48 -20.64 18.87
N LYS A 100 5.06 -19.94 19.94
CA LYS A 100 3.72 -19.35 20.05
C LYS A 100 3.49 -18.17 19.09
N GLN A 101 4.56 -17.58 18.56
CA GLN A 101 4.57 -16.45 17.64
C GLN A 101 4.74 -16.88 16.18
N ARG A 102 4.81 -18.20 15.92
CA ARG A 102 4.77 -18.72 14.55
C ARG A 102 3.40 -18.41 13.95
N LEU A 103 3.44 -17.75 12.80
CA LEU A 103 2.28 -17.42 12.00
C LEU A 103 1.91 -18.61 11.10
N GLY A 104 0.61 -18.76 10.86
CA GLY A 104 0.04 -19.62 9.84
C GLY A 104 -0.99 -18.85 9.02
N TYR A 105 -1.33 -19.37 7.84
CA TYR A 105 -2.32 -18.77 6.96
C TYR A 105 -3.63 -18.47 7.74
N GLY A 106 -4.13 -17.24 7.58
CA GLY A 106 -5.34 -16.77 8.26
C GLY A 106 -5.12 -16.25 9.68
N ASP A 107 -3.89 -16.29 10.23
CA ASP A 107 -3.59 -15.59 11.47
C ASP A 107 -3.68 -14.08 11.27
N ILE A 108 -4.28 -13.38 12.23
CA ILE A 108 -4.37 -11.92 12.23
C ILE A 108 -3.30 -11.40 13.19
N VAL A 109 -2.46 -10.50 12.71
CA VAL A 109 -1.52 -9.74 13.55
C VAL A 109 -2.09 -8.37 13.88
N ILE A 110 -2.11 -8.02 15.16
CA ILE A 110 -2.57 -6.70 15.62
C ILE A 110 -1.42 -5.95 16.28
N THR A 111 -1.12 -4.75 15.80
CA THR A 111 -0.04 -3.94 16.34
C THR A 111 -0.35 -3.51 17.77
N ARG A 112 0.48 -3.98 18.71
CA ARG A 112 0.36 -3.71 20.14
C ARG A 112 0.99 -2.37 20.51
N SER A 113 2.10 -2.01 19.90
CA SER A 113 2.96 -0.90 20.33
C SER A 113 3.60 -0.19 19.15
N GLY A 114 3.85 1.11 19.28
CA GLY A 114 4.49 1.94 18.26
C GLY A 114 3.63 3.14 17.88
N SER A 115 4.18 4.36 18.02
CA SER A 115 3.43 5.60 17.80
C SER A 115 2.78 5.64 16.41
N GLY A 116 1.47 5.89 16.35
CA GLY A 116 0.70 5.94 15.10
C GLY A 116 0.44 4.59 14.39
N THR A 117 0.83 3.47 15.02
CA THR A 117 0.67 2.12 14.45
C THR A 117 -0.20 1.19 15.29
N ILE A 118 -0.43 1.50 16.56
CA ILE A 118 -1.23 0.69 17.50
C ILE A 118 -2.63 0.46 16.95
N GLY A 119 -3.11 -0.78 17.03
CA GLY A 119 -4.43 -1.19 16.57
C GLY A 119 -4.49 -1.54 15.08
N ARG A 120 -3.42 -1.37 14.29
CA ARG A 120 -3.42 -1.90 12.90
C ARG A 120 -3.56 -3.41 12.93
N ALA A 121 -4.56 -3.92 12.22
CA ALA A 121 -4.82 -5.35 12.08
C ALA A 121 -4.54 -5.79 10.63
N SER A 122 -3.73 -6.81 10.46
CA SER A 122 -3.41 -7.38 9.15
C SER A 122 -3.50 -8.90 9.18
N ILE A 123 -4.01 -9.51 8.13
CA ILE A 123 -4.09 -10.97 8.00
C ILE A 123 -2.85 -11.51 7.28
N TYR A 124 -2.33 -12.62 7.79
CA TYR A 124 -1.19 -13.33 7.24
C TYR A 124 -1.67 -14.37 6.22
N CYS A 125 -1.38 -14.09 4.96
CA CYS A 125 -1.87 -14.84 3.79
C CYS A 125 -0.75 -15.59 3.06
N TYR A 126 0.20 -16.16 3.81
CA TYR A 126 1.29 -16.93 3.22
C TYR A 126 1.36 -18.32 3.84
N SER A 127 1.78 -19.30 3.03
CA SER A 127 2.04 -20.67 3.48
C SER A 127 3.42 -20.82 4.12
N GLU A 128 4.32 -19.87 3.88
CA GLU A 128 5.70 -19.86 4.35
C GLU A 128 5.79 -19.78 5.89
N GLU A 129 6.87 -20.32 6.46
CA GLU A 129 7.11 -20.18 7.89
C GLU A 129 7.59 -18.76 8.21
N ALA A 130 6.78 -18.02 8.98
CA ALA A 130 7.15 -16.72 9.52
C ALA A 130 6.81 -16.61 11.00
N TYR A 131 7.48 -15.68 11.68
CA TYR A 131 7.31 -15.39 13.10
C TYR A 131 7.04 -13.90 13.28
N THR A 132 6.50 -13.54 14.44
CA THR A 132 6.39 -12.14 14.89
C THR A 132 7.19 -11.90 16.17
N ASN A 133 7.35 -10.65 16.57
CA ASN A 133 7.91 -10.23 17.87
C ASN A 133 6.80 -9.83 18.88
N ASP A 134 7.23 -9.23 20.00
CA ASP A 134 6.37 -8.78 21.10
C ASP A 134 5.59 -7.48 20.83
N HIS A 135 5.81 -6.85 19.66
CA HIS A 135 5.08 -5.66 19.22
C HIS A 135 3.79 -5.99 18.45
N LEU A 136 3.55 -7.26 18.11
CA LEU A 136 2.28 -7.72 17.51
C LEU A 136 1.61 -8.78 18.40
N PHE A 137 0.30 -8.67 18.54
CA PHE A 137 -0.53 -9.79 18.98
C PHE A 137 -0.78 -10.75 17.82
N VAL A 138 -0.84 -12.05 18.11
CA VAL A 138 -1.34 -13.06 17.17
C VAL A 138 -2.74 -13.46 17.59
N VAL A 139 -3.71 -13.23 16.71
CA VAL A 139 -5.10 -13.65 16.85
C VAL A 139 -5.32 -14.77 15.85
N ARG A 140 -5.75 -15.95 16.33
CA ARG A 140 -5.97 -17.15 15.51
C ARG A 140 -7.41 -17.61 15.67
N PRO A 141 -8.33 -17.07 14.86
CA PRO A 141 -9.72 -17.49 14.88
C PRO A 141 -9.87 -18.94 14.42
N ASP A 142 -10.72 -19.71 15.09
CA ASP A 142 -11.08 -21.09 14.72
C ASP A 142 -12.58 -21.39 14.81
N LYS A 143 -13.40 -20.39 15.14
CA LYS A 143 -14.87 -20.47 15.23
C LYS A 143 -15.59 -19.38 14.42
N ALA A 144 -14.85 -18.71 13.54
CA ALA A 144 -15.29 -17.58 12.75
C ALA A 144 -14.33 -17.37 11.57
N ASP A 145 -14.80 -16.72 10.51
CA ASP A 145 -13.98 -16.41 9.35
C ASP A 145 -12.90 -15.38 9.73
N SER A 146 -11.62 -15.72 9.53
CA SER A 146 -10.50 -14.86 9.90
C SER A 146 -10.40 -13.59 9.06
N HIS A 147 -10.76 -13.66 7.78
CA HIS A 147 -10.73 -12.52 6.87
C HIS A 147 -11.82 -11.53 7.24
N TYR A 148 -13.02 -12.01 7.57
CA TYR A 148 -14.09 -11.20 8.16
C TYR A 148 -13.65 -10.52 9.45
N ILE A 149 -13.04 -11.24 10.40
CA ILE A 149 -12.59 -10.66 11.66
C ILE A 149 -11.56 -9.56 11.40
N CYS A 150 -10.62 -9.79 10.48
CA CYS A 150 -9.64 -8.78 10.10
C CYS A 150 -10.31 -7.53 9.51
N SER A 151 -11.31 -7.70 8.64
CA SER A 151 -12.12 -6.60 8.11
C SER A 151 -12.87 -5.86 9.20
N PHE A 152 -13.49 -6.57 10.16
CA PHE A 152 -14.20 -5.96 11.29
C PHE A 152 -13.27 -5.10 12.13
N LEU A 153 -12.09 -5.61 12.47
CA LEU A 153 -11.09 -4.87 13.24
C LEU A 153 -10.59 -3.60 12.52
N ASN A 154 -10.67 -3.60 11.18
CA ASN A 154 -10.31 -2.46 10.35
C ASN A 154 -11.47 -1.51 10.03
N SER A 155 -12.72 -1.88 10.33
CA SER A 155 -13.87 -0.99 10.17
C SER A 155 -13.82 0.16 11.19
N PHE A 156 -14.64 1.19 10.99
CA PHE A 156 -14.81 2.29 11.93
C PHE A 156 -15.03 1.78 13.35
N HIS A 157 -15.99 0.87 13.54
CA HIS A 157 -16.32 0.33 14.87
C HIS A 157 -15.17 -0.49 15.47
N GLY A 158 -14.52 -1.36 14.69
CA GLY A 158 -13.40 -2.17 15.18
C GLY A 158 -12.20 -1.32 15.59
N GLN A 159 -11.87 -0.29 14.81
CA GLN A 159 -10.79 0.63 15.15
C GLN A 159 -11.09 1.42 16.42
N ARG A 160 -12.32 1.91 16.60
CA ARG A 160 -12.73 2.58 17.85
C ARG A 160 -12.61 1.64 19.06
N LEU A 161 -12.99 0.38 18.90
CA LEU A 161 -12.86 -0.64 19.95
C LEU A 161 -11.40 -0.96 20.28
N LEU A 162 -10.50 -1.00 19.29
CA LEU A 162 -9.06 -1.18 19.51
C LEU A 162 -8.45 0.05 20.21
N GLU A 163 -8.80 1.25 19.77
CA GLU A 163 -8.35 2.52 20.37
C GLU A 163 -8.74 2.64 21.85
N ALA A 164 -9.87 2.08 22.25
CA ALA A 164 -10.35 2.11 23.63
C ALA A 164 -9.36 1.48 24.64
N GLY A 165 -8.58 0.50 24.19
CA GLY A 165 -7.62 -0.24 25.00
C GLY A 165 -6.20 0.30 24.98
N VAL A 166 -5.96 1.43 24.30
CA VAL A 166 -4.65 2.05 24.22
C VAL A 166 -4.38 2.86 25.48
N SER A 167 -3.27 2.55 26.16
CA SER A 167 -2.87 3.21 27.39
C SER A 167 -1.35 3.38 27.46
N GLY A 168 -0.88 4.21 28.40
CA GLY A 168 0.53 4.55 28.59
C GLY A 168 0.81 6.04 28.45
N SER A 169 2.07 6.43 28.56
CA SER A 169 2.54 7.80 28.38
C SER A 169 3.10 8.04 26.98
N THR A 170 3.28 9.31 26.60
CA THR A 170 3.88 9.71 25.32
C THR A 170 5.18 8.93 25.05
N GLY A 171 5.26 8.27 23.90
CA GLY A 171 6.39 7.42 23.50
C GLY A 171 6.36 5.97 23.99
N GLN A 172 5.45 5.61 24.91
CA GLN A 172 5.29 4.25 25.45
C GLN A 172 3.81 3.81 25.47
N LEU A 173 3.06 4.16 24.42
CA LEU A 173 1.69 3.70 24.25
C LEU A 173 1.66 2.22 23.86
N ASN A 174 0.77 1.46 24.49
CA ASN A 174 0.53 0.05 24.21
C ASN A 174 -0.97 -0.27 24.26
N LEU A 175 -1.40 -1.22 23.43
CA LEU A 175 -2.70 -1.86 23.54
C LEU A 175 -2.68 -2.91 24.67
N SER A 176 -3.66 -2.85 25.57
CA SER A 176 -3.77 -3.72 26.74
C SER A 176 -4.00 -5.20 26.36
N ASN A 177 -3.29 -6.09 27.06
CA ASN A 177 -3.42 -7.56 26.93
C ASN A 177 -4.80 -8.09 27.30
N GLU A 178 -5.47 -7.48 28.29
CA GLU A 178 -6.81 -7.91 28.69
C GLU A 178 -7.88 -7.28 27.80
N HIS A 179 -7.66 -6.03 27.37
CA HIS A 179 -8.59 -5.35 26.48
C HIS A 179 -8.72 -6.06 25.13
N ILE A 180 -7.61 -6.44 24.50
CA ILE A 180 -7.66 -7.10 23.17
C ILE A 180 -8.51 -8.38 23.20
N LYS A 181 -8.51 -9.12 24.32
CA LYS A 181 -9.31 -10.33 24.50
C LYS A 181 -10.80 -10.03 24.62
N SER A 182 -11.15 -8.90 25.24
CA SER A 182 -12.53 -8.53 25.59
C SER A 182 -13.23 -7.66 24.53
N ILE A 183 -12.54 -7.26 23.46
CA ILE A 183 -13.15 -6.53 22.33
C ILE A 183 -14.42 -7.25 21.87
N PRO A 184 -15.59 -6.56 21.89
CA PRO A 184 -16.82 -7.14 21.37
C PRO A 184 -16.75 -7.20 19.84
N LEU A 185 -16.85 -8.41 19.31
CA LEU A 185 -16.85 -8.74 17.89
C LEU A 185 -18.30 -8.94 17.44
N PHE A 186 -18.72 -8.21 16.40
CA PHE A 186 -20.00 -8.45 15.74
C PHE A 186 -20.03 -9.86 15.10
N ARG A 187 -21.16 -10.58 15.25
CA ARG A 187 -21.31 -12.00 14.87
C ARG A 187 -22.52 -12.24 13.98
N PRO A 188 -22.49 -11.79 12.70
CA PRO A 188 -23.47 -12.19 11.69
C PRO A 188 -23.30 -13.68 11.34
N ASP A 189 -24.13 -14.20 10.46
CA ASP A 189 -24.17 -15.55 9.95
C ASP A 189 -22.86 -15.92 9.27
N GLU A 190 -22.52 -17.21 9.29
CA GLU A 190 -21.27 -17.71 8.71
C GLU A 190 -21.18 -17.44 7.20
N LYS A 191 -22.31 -17.44 6.47
CA LYS A 191 -22.32 -17.08 5.03
C LYS A 191 -22.06 -15.59 4.81
N ALA A 192 -22.63 -14.72 5.64
CA ALA A 192 -22.33 -13.29 5.59
C ALA A 192 -20.87 -13.00 5.93
N GLN A 193 -20.31 -13.70 6.94
CA GLN A 193 -18.88 -13.62 7.24
C GLN A 193 -18.03 -14.09 6.06
N LYS A 194 -18.37 -15.22 5.45
CA LYS A 194 -17.67 -15.77 4.28
C LYS A 194 -17.72 -14.82 3.09
N TYR A 195 -18.87 -14.22 2.80
CA TYR A 195 -19.05 -13.24 1.73
C TYR A 195 -18.07 -12.06 1.86
N ILE A 196 -18.04 -11.45 3.05
CA ILE A 196 -17.15 -10.32 3.34
C ILE A 196 -15.68 -10.76 3.33
N GLY A 197 -15.38 -11.89 3.98
CA GLY A 197 -14.03 -12.46 4.03
C GLY A 197 -13.49 -12.80 2.64
N ASN A 198 -14.34 -13.22 1.71
CA ASN A 198 -13.96 -13.51 0.32
C ASN A 198 -13.48 -12.26 -0.43
N LYS A 199 -13.95 -11.05 -0.11
CA LYS A 199 -13.41 -9.83 -0.71
C LYS A 199 -11.94 -9.63 -0.36
N VAL A 200 -11.55 -9.95 0.87
CA VAL A 200 -10.15 -9.90 1.30
C VAL A 200 -9.33 -11.03 0.66
N ARG A 201 -9.89 -12.23 0.49
CA ARG A 201 -9.22 -13.32 -0.25
C ARG A 201 -9.01 -13.00 -1.73
N GLN A 202 -9.98 -12.34 -2.36
CA GLN A 202 -9.85 -11.82 -3.72
C GLN A 202 -8.75 -10.74 -3.79
N ALA A 203 -8.66 -9.87 -2.78
CA ALA A 203 -7.57 -8.88 -2.69
C ALA A 203 -6.19 -9.55 -2.52
N GLU A 204 -6.11 -10.63 -1.74
CA GLU A 204 -4.91 -11.47 -1.62
C GLU A 204 -4.50 -12.04 -2.99
N GLN A 205 -5.44 -12.67 -3.69
CA GLN A 205 -5.23 -13.28 -5.01
C GLN A 205 -4.68 -12.25 -6.01
N LEU A 206 -5.30 -11.06 -6.09
CA LEU A 206 -4.84 -9.99 -6.97
C LEU A 206 -3.45 -9.46 -6.59
N ARG A 207 -3.12 -9.36 -5.29
CA ARG A 207 -1.77 -8.96 -4.85
C ARG A 207 -0.72 -10.00 -5.21
N ALA A 208 -1.03 -11.29 -5.03
CA ALA A 208 -0.14 -12.38 -5.41
C ALA A 208 0.12 -12.37 -6.92
N TRP A 209 -0.94 -12.22 -7.73
CA TRP A 209 -0.82 -12.12 -9.18
C TRP A 209 -0.03 -10.88 -9.60
N ALA A 210 -0.30 -9.71 -9.01
CA ALA A 210 0.48 -8.50 -9.27
C ALA A 210 1.98 -8.73 -9.02
N LYS A 211 2.36 -9.44 -7.94
CA LYS A 211 3.76 -9.76 -7.66
C LYS A 211 4.38 -10.69 -8.72
N ARG A 212 3.61 -11.62 -9.28
CA ARG A 212 4.06 -12.45 -10.41
C ARG A 212 4.28 -11.60 -11.66
N LEU A 213 3.34 -10.70 -11.97
CA LEU A 213 3.47 -9.77 -13.11
C LEU A 213 4.70 -8.86 -12.96
N GLU A 214 5.06 -8.42 -11.75
CA GLU A 214 6.32 -7.67 -11.52
C GLU A 214 7.55 -8.45 -11.97
N ARG A 215 7.64 -9.75 -11.66
CA ARG A 215 8.76 -10.59 -12.11
C ARG A 215 8.80 -10.71 -13.63
N SER A 216 7.63 -10.80 -14.27
CA SER A 216 7.54 -10.82 -15.73
C SER A 216 8.00 -9.50 -16.35
N LEU A 217 7.71 -8.36 -15.72
CA LEU A 217 8.20 -7.04 -16.17
C LEU A 217 9.71 -6.89 -15.98
N ASP A 218 10.26 -7.38 -14.87
CA ASP A 218 11.71 -7.36 -14.61
C ASP A 218 12.51 -8.07 -15.71
N ALA A 219 11.99 -9.20 -16.21
CA ALA A 219 12.62 -9.96 -17.28
C ALA A 219 12.86 -9.15 -18.58
N PHE A 220 12.04 -8.12 -18.86
CA PHE A 220 12.24 -7.25 -20.04
C PHE A 220 13.47 -6.35 -19.92
N ILE A 221 13.94 -6.08 -18.70
CA ILE A 221 15.03 -5.12 -18.45
C ILE A 221 16.24 -5.73 -17.74
N ASP A 222 16.22 -7.05 -17.47
CA ASP A 222 17.27 -7.77 -16.76
C ASP A 222 18.64 -7.64 -17.44
N HIS A 223 18.68 -7.66 -18.78
CA HIS A 223 19.94 -7.54 -19.53
C HIS A 223 20.61 -6.16 -19.37
N PHE A 224 19.86 -5.13 -18.95
CA PHE A 224 20.39 -3.78 -18.75
C PHE A 224 20.94 -3.54 -17.33
N GLN A 225 20.76 -4.48 -16.40
CA GLN A 225 21.20 -4.31 -15.02
C GLN A 225 22.73 -4.28 -14.90
N PRO A 226 23.29 -3.48 -13.98
CA PRO A 226 24.74 -3.37 -13.82
C PRO A 226 25.37 -4.69 -13.37
N GLU A 227 26.64 -4.90 -13.73
CA GLU A 227 27.40 -6.02 -13.18
C GLU A 227 27.51 -5.91 -11.64
N LYS A 228 27.21 -7.00 -10.92
CA LYS A 228 27.25 -7.08 -9.45
C LYS A 228 28.66 -7.04 -8.83
N LYS A 229 29.70 -6.67 -9.58
CA LYS A 229 31.09 -6.66 -9.09
C LYS A 229 31.33 -5.51 -8.11
N GLU A 230 32.11 -5.76 -7.07
CA GLU A 230 32.45 -4.75 -6.07
C GLU A 230 33.58 -3.82 -6.59
N TYR A 231 33.25 -2.57 -6.94
CA TYR A 231 34.20 -1.62 -7.51
C TYR A 231 34.99 -0.84 -6.43
N LYS A 232 35.93 -1.49 -5.74
CA LYS A 232 36.89 -0.79 -4.86
C LYS A 232 38.13 -0.36 -5.65
N LYS A 233 38.00 0.70 -6.46
CA LYS A 233 39.13 1.34 -7.15
C LYS A 233 39.47 2.70 -6.52
N LEU A 234 40.77 2.99 -6.40
CA LEU A 234 41.29 4.26 -5.88
C LEU A 234 41.11 5.42 -6.86
N PHE A 235 41.04 5.13 -8.17
CA PHE A 235 40.82 6.11 -9.23
C PHE A 235 39.94 5.50 -10.33
N SER A 236 39.26 6.37 -11.07
CA SER A 236 38.50 6.00 -12.26
C SER A 236 39.16 6.59 -13.50
N ARG A 237 39.04 5.91 -14.65
CA ARG A 237 39.42 6.45 -15.96
C ARG A 237 38.17 6.67 -16.80
N VAL A 238 37.90 7.92 -17.13
CA VAL A 238 36.71 8.32 -17.89
C VAL A 238 37.09 8.53 -19.36
N PRO A 239 36.48 7.80 -20.31
CA PRO A 239 36.57 8.12 -21.72
C PRO A 239 35.98 9.50 -22.02
N ASN A 240 36.59 10.25 -22.95
CA ASN A 240 36.13 11.61 -23.30
C ASN A 240 34.64 11.67 -23.69
N HIS A 241 34.12 10.62 -24.34
CA HIS A 241 32.72 10.55 -24.76
C HIS A 241 31.71 10.28 -23.62
N LEU A 242 32.19 10.05 -22.39
CA LEU A 242 31.37 9.95 -21.17
C LEU A 242 31.48 11.20 -20.30
N LEU A 243 32.31 12.19 -20.68
CA LEU A 243 32.38 13.46 -19.97
C LEU A 243 31.12 14.27 -20.20
N THR A 244 30.63 14.87 -19.13
CA THR A 244 29.53 15.84 -19.13
C THR A 244 30.01 17.13 -18.47
N ASN A 245 29.16 18.16 -18.46
CA ASN A 245 29.44 19.41 -17.74
C ASN A 245 29.59 19.22 -16.22
N MET A 246 29.21 18.05 -15.68
CA MET A 246 29.38 17.69 -14.28
C MET A 246 30.77 17.12 -14.03
N LEU A 247 31.72 18.00 -13.70
CA LEU A 247 33.10 17.64 -13.38
C LEU A 247 33.31 17.36 -11.88
N THR A 248 32.52 16.44 -11.31
CA THR A 248 32.62 16.06 -9.89
C THR A 248 33.20 14.66 -9.69
N ALA A 249 33.88 14.44 -8.56
CA ALA A 249 34.40 13.11 -8.20
C ALA A 249 33.29 12.06 -8.07
N THR A 250 32.09 12.45 -7.62
CA THR A 250 30.95 11.54 -7.49
C THR A 250 30.45 11.05 -8.84
N THR A 251 30.33 11.96 -9.83
CA THR A 251 29.85 11.65 -11.18
C THR A 251 30.70 10.60 -11.90
N TYR A 252 32.00 10.55 -11.58
CA TYR A 252 32.95 9.64 -12.20
C TYR A 252 33.46 8.55 -11.26
N ARG A 253 32.66 8.13 -10.28
CA ARG A 253 32.95 6.88 -9.55
C ARG A 253 32.86 5.69 -10.50
N GLU A 254 33.76 4.73 -10.32
CA GLU A 254 33.90 3.56 -11.22
C GLU A 254 32.58 2.81 -11.45
N ARG A 255 31.75 2.67 -10.40
CA ARG A 255 30.45 2.01 -10.51
C ARG A 255 29.54 2.67 -11.55
N TYR A 256 29.52 4.01 -11.63
CA TYR A 256 28.65 4.72 -12.55
C TYR A 256 29.20 4.69 -13.99
N ILE A 257 30.52 4.80 -14.14
CA ILE A 257 31.17 4.65 -15.44
C ILE A 257 30.94 3.23 -15.99
N SER A 258 31.04 2.22 -15.13
CA SER A 258 30.81 0.82 -15.51
C SER A 258 29.35 0.59 -15.91
N ASN A 259 28.39 1.19 -15.18
CA ASN A 259 26.97 1.17 -15.58
C ASN A 259 26.74 1.82 -16.94
N GLN A 260 27.34 3.00 -17.21
CA GLN A 260 27.22 3.65 -18.52
C GLN A 260 27.81 2.83 -19.66
N LYS A 261 28.95 2.17 -19.42
CA LYS A 261 29.55 1.25 -20.40
C LYS A 261 28.63 0.06 -20.65
N ASN A 262 28.16 -0.58 -19.59
CA ASN A 262 27.21 -1.70 -19.67
C ASN A 262 25.99 -1.34 -20.53
N LEU A 263 25.34 -0.22 -20.26
CA LEU A 263 24.17 0.21 -21.05
C LEU A 263 24.47 0.42 -22.54
N LYS A 264 25.64 1.00 -22.85
CA LYS A 264 26.09 1.26 -24.23
C LYS A 264 26.59 0.01 -24.94
N ASP A 265 27.13 -0.96 -24.21
CA ASP A 265 27.60 -2.24 -24.73
C ASP A 265 26.41 -3.19 -24.97
N SER A 266 25.38 -3.12 -24.12
CA SER A 266 24.14 -3.91 -24.21
C SER A 266 23.16 -3.43 -25.27
N SER A 267 23.14 -2.13 -25.61
CA SER A 267 22.18 -1.56 -26.56
C SER A 267 22.59 -0.19 -27.10
N CYS A 268 21.96 0.22 -28.21
CA CYS A 268 21.90 1.63 -28.56
C CYS A 268 21.21 2.41 -27.42
N THR A 269 21.75 3.56 -27.03
CA THR A 269 21.15 4.38 -25.96
C THR A 269 20.69 5.74 -26.48
N GLN A 270 19.56 6.23 -25.97
CA GLN A 270 19.05 7.58 -26.22
C GLN A 270 19.01 8.41 -24.93
N PRO A 271 19.16 9.74 -25.00
CA PRO A 271 18.88 10.58 -23.84
C PRO A 271 17.39 10.53 -23.50
N ILE A 272 17.03 10.67 -22.23
CA ILE A 272 15.63 10.64 -21.79
C ILE A 272 14.72 11.65 -22.52
N SER A 273 15.26 12.80 -22.97
CA SER A 273 14.51 13.79 -23.77
C SER A 273 14.05 13.29 -25.13
N TYR A 274 14.66 12.23 -25.66
CA TYR A 274 14.16 11.58 -26.87
C TYR A 274 12.70 11.09 -26.69
N PHE A 275 12.33 10.69 -25.48
CA PHE A 275 11.02 10.14 -25.13
C PHE A 275 10.04 11.19 -24.58
N LEU A 276 10.47 12.44 -24.37
CA LEU A 276 9.70 13.47 -23.68
C LEU A 276 9.60 14.75 -24.51
N THR A 277 8.38 15.29 -24.65
CA THR A 277 8.16 16.62 -25.24
C THR A 277 8.44 17.76 -24.27
N SER A 278 8.24 17.53 -22.97
CA SER A 278 8.62 18.51 -21.94
C SER A 278 8.81 17.88 -20.58
N VAL A 279 9.66 18.51 -19.77
CA VAL A 279 9.85 18.22 -18.35
C VAL A 279 9.62 19.52 -17.60
N THR A 280 8.62 19.56 -16.72
CA THR A 280 8.28 20.76 -15.93
C THR A 280 8.19 20.39 -14.46
N ASN A 281 8.64 21.27 -13.55
CA ASN A 281 8.33 21.09 -12.13
C ASN A 281 6.81 21.10 -11.93
N GLY A 282 6.30 20.41 -10.91
CA GLY A 282 4.92 20.53 -10.48
C GLY A 282 4.55 21.95 -10.03
N PHE A 283 3.32 22.09 -9.56
CA PHE A 283 2.76 23.36 -9.13
C PHE A 283 2.97 23.56 -7.62
N ASP A 284 3.54 24.69 -7.20
CA ASP A 284 3.72 25.03 -5.77
C ASP A 284 2.39 25.54 -5.21
N GLU A 285 1.66 24.67 -4.51
CA GLU A 285 0.46 25.01 -3.74
C GLU A 285 0.68 24.57 -2.29
N ARG A 286 0.51 25.50 -1.35
CA ARG A 286 0.88 25.33 0.05
C ARG A 286 -0.32 25.21 0.98
N ASN A 287 -1.52 25.48 0.46
CA ASN A 287 -2.75 25.44 1.25
C ASN A 287 -3.39 24.06 1.11
N GLU A 288 -3.08 23.19 2.06
CA GLU A 288 -3.77 21.91 2.22
C GLU A 288 -5.17 22.15 2.79
N ILE A 289 -6.14 21.44 2.24
CA ILE A 289 -7.53 21.45 2.69
C ILE A 289 -8.00 20.00 2.85
N GLU A 290 -9.10 19.80 3.58
CA GLU A 290 -9.61 18.45 3.84
C GLU A 290 -10.23 17.82 2.58
N ASN A 291 -11.10 18.57 1.90
CA ASN A 291 -11.80 18.11 0.69
C ASN A 291 -11.37 18.94 -0.51
N GLY A 292 -10.76 18.31 -1.51
CA GLY A 292 -10.25 19.02 -2.68
C GLY A 292 -9.58 18.13 -3.73
N LEU A 293 -8.85 18.80 -4.61
CA LEU A 293 -8.07 18.17 -5.67
C LEU A 293 -6.90 17.39 -5.07
N PRO A 294 -6.65 16.13 -5.46
CA PRO A 294 -5.45 15.41 -5.06
C PRO A 294 -4.17 16.19 -5.42
N TYR A 295 -3.22 16.21 -4.49
CA TYR A 295 -1.95 16.92 -4.61
C TYR A 295 -0.78 15.98 -4.29
N ILE A 296 -0.20 15.42 -5.35
CA ILE A 296 0.86 14.40 -5.30
C ILE A 296 2.18 15.02 -4.84
N LYS A 297 2.68 14.58 -3.69
CA LYS A 297 4.02 14.88 -3.19
C LYS A 297 4.97 13.73 -3.49
N VAL A 298 6.24 13.92 -3.13
CA VAL A 298 7.31 12.91 -3.32
C VAL A 298 6.95 11.55 -2.70
N ALA A 299 6.30 11.52 -1.53
CA ALA A 299 5.93 10.28 -0.84
C ALA A 299 4.80 9.50 -1.55
N ASP A 300 4.04 10.17 -2.41
CA ASP A 300 2.88 9.62 -3.11
C ASP A 300 3.27 9.03 -4.47
N VAL A 301 4.48 9.34 -4.97
CA VAL A 301 5.06 8.71 -6.16
C VAL A 301 5.88 7.50 -5.73
N ARG A 302 5.37 6.30 -6.02
CA ARG A 302 6.02 5.02 -5.75
C ARG A 302 6.43 4.36 -7.07
N ALA A 303 7.34 3.40 -7.05
CA ALA A 303 7.81 2.73 -8.26
C ALA A 303 6.64 2.09 -9.04
N GLY A 304 6.30 2.71 -10.18
CA GLY A 304 5.18 2.30 -11.03
C GLY A 304 3.79 2.42 -10.38
N TYR A 305 3.60 3.28 -9.38
CA TYR A 305 2.29 3.54 -8.75
C TYR A 305 2.21 4.97 -8.21
N ILE A 306 1.04 5.61 -8.32
CA ILE A 306 0.79 6.95 -7.79
C ILE A 306 -0.36 6.86 -6.79
N ASP A 307 -0.10 7.20 -5.53
CA ASP A 307 -1.12 7.16 -4.47
C ASP A 307 -1.98 8.43 -4.51
N LEU A 308 -3.01 8.43 -5.35
CA LEU A 308 -3.96 9.54 -5.42
C LEU A 308 -4.90 9.56 -4.20
N LYS A 309 -5.24 8.39 -3.68
CA LYS A 309 -6.23 8.21 -2.61
C LYS A 309 -5.78 8.90 -1.32
N ASN A 310 -4.58 8.58 -0.85
CA ASN A 310 -4.05 9.05 0.43
C ASN A 310 -3.26 10.36 0.32
N SER A 311 -3.13 10.92 -0.89
CA SER A 311 -2.45 12.20 -1.10
C SER A 311 -3.19 13.37 -0.42
N PRO A 312 -2.44 14.40 0.03
CA PRO A 312 -3.04 15.65 0.50
C PRO A 312 -3.96 16.28 -0.53
N ARG A 313 -4.92 17.09 -0.09
CA ARG A 313 -5.83 17.80 -0.99
C ARG A 313 -5.55 19.30 -1.01
N VAL A 314 -5.72 19.91 -2.18
CA VAL A 314 -5.61 21.36 -2.39
C VAL A 314 -6.87 21.88 -3.07
N ARG A 315 -7.04 23.21 -3.08
CA ARG A 315 -8.17 23.86 -3.76
C ARG A 315 -8.26 23.49 -5.24
N VAL A 316 -9.47 23.17 -5.71
CA VAL A 316 -9.72 22.83 -7.13
C VAL A 316 -9.36 23.99 -8.07
N SER A 317 -9.50 25.24 -7.63
CA SER A 317 -9.07 26.43 -8.37
C SER A 317 -7.56 26.52 -8.61
N ALA A 318 -6.72 25.68 -7.98
CA ALA A 318 -5.32 25.57 -8.34
C ALA A 318 -5.13 25.09 -9.80
N LEU A 319 -6.07 24.31 -10.35
CA LEU A 319 -6.03 23.87 -11.75
C LEU A 319 -6.08 25.05 -12.74
N THR A 320 -6.78 26.14 -12.43
CA THR A 320 -6.82 27.29 -13.34
C THR A 320 -5.52 28.07 -13.33
N ASN A 321 -4.75 27.98 -12.24
CA ASN A 321 -3.47 28.68 -12.08
C ASN A 321 -2.28 27.88 -12.62
N ALA A 322 -2.40 26.55 -12.65
CA ALA A 322 -1.39 25.66 -13.21
C ALA A 322 -1.39 25.72 -14.74
N SER A 323 -0.20 25.72 -15.35
CA SER A 323 -0.07 25.58 -16.81
C SER A 323 -0.45 24.17 -17.27
N GLU A 324 -0.76 23.98 -18.56
CA GLU A 324 -1.07 22.65 -19.12
C GLU A 324 0.05 21.61 -18.92
N LYS A 325 1.32 22.06 -18.88
CA LYS A 325 2.47 21.18 -18.61
C LYS A 325 2.53 20.71 -17.15
N GLN A 326 1.90 21.45 -16.23
CA GLN A 326 1.84 21.14 -14.80
C GLN A 326 0.61 20.33 -14.40
N LYS A 327 -0.30 20.04 -15.33
CA LYS A 327 -1.49 19.20 -15.11
C LYS A 327 -1.21 17.80 -15.65
N PRO A 328 -0.84 16.81 -14.82
CA PRO A 328 -0.64 15.45 -15.29
C PRO A 328 -1.93 14.88 -15.88
N LYS A 329 -1.80 14.04 -16.90
CA LYS A 329 -2.88 13.33 -17.59
C LYS A 329 -2.49 11.87 -17.75
N LYS A 330 -3.47 10.99 -17.94
CA LYS A 330 -3.22 9.57 -18.22
C LYS A 330 -2.19 9.41 -19.34
N GLY A 331 -1.17 8.59 -19.11
CA GLY A 331 -0.02 8.38 -20.00
C GLY A 331 1.18 9.30 -19.75
N ASP A 332 1.05 10.35 -18.94
CA ASP A 332 2.21 11.15 -18.53
C ASP A 332 3.11 10.38 -17.56
N LEU A 333 4.37 10.80 -17.46
CA LEU A 333 5.33 10.29 -16.50
C LEU A 333 5.52 11.30 -15.35
N LEU A 334 5.40 10.85 -14.12
CA LEU A 334 5.86 11.59 -12.94
C LEU A 334 7.24 11.09 -12.53
N LEU A 335 8.13 12.01 -12.17
CA LEU A 335 9.48 11.68 -11.73
C LEU A 335 9.88 12.54 -10.52
N THR A 336 10.18 11.92 -9.38
CA THR A 336 10.61 12.65 -8.18
C THR A 336 12.00 13.24 -8.38
N ARG A 337 12.20 14.51 -8.00
CA ARG A 337 13.45 15.24 -8.28
C ARG A 337 14.21 15.75 -7.07
N LYS A 338 13.58 15.78 -5.89
CA LYS A 338 14.20 16.17 -4.61
C LYS A 338 13.65 15.29 -3.49
N GLY A 339 14.41 15.08 -2.42
CA GLY A 339 14.04 14.14 -1.34
C GLY A 339 14.33 12.70 -1.76
N SER A 340 13.35 11.80 -1.71
CA SER A 340 13.42 10.49 -2.37
C SER A 340 13.30 10.67 -3.89
N PHE A 341 14.39 11.10 -4.53
CA PHE A 341 14.45 11.43 -5.96
C PHE A 341 14.79 10.21 -6.84
N GLY A 342 14.43 10.26 -8.12
CA GLY A 342 14.67 9.19 -9.10
C GLY A 342 13.58 8.14 -9.18
N ILE A 343 12.45 8.33 -8.47
CA ILE A 343 11.31 7.41 -8.52
C ILE A 343 10.38 7.87 -9.65
N ALA A 344 10.08 6.95 -10.57
CA ALA A 344 9.25 7.20 -11.73
C ALA A 344 7.92 6.43 -11.66
N ALA A 345 6.84 7.04 -12.13
CA ALA A 345 5.56 6.36 -12.29
C ALA A 345 4.76 6.94 -13.47
N VAL A 346 4.10 6.07 -14.23
CA VAL A 346 3.15 6.50 -15.27
C VAL A 346 1.80 6.78 -14.65
N VAL A 347 1.16 7.86 -15.09
CA VAL A 347 -0.22 8.18 -14.72
C VAL A 347 -1.17 7.21 -15.41
N MET A 348 -1.76 6.29 -14.64
CA MET A 348 -2.68 5.27 -15.17
C MET A 348 -4.15 5.71 -15.11
N GLU A 349 -4.47 6.66 -14.21
CA GLU A 349 -5.83 7.14 -13.97
C GLU A 349 -6.16 8.41 -14.74
N SER A 350 -7.44 8.59 -15.07
CA SER A 350 -7.95 9.80 -15.73
C SER A 350 -8.34 10.92 -14.75
N ALA A 351 -8.20 10.68 -13.44
CA ALA A 351 -8.54 11.66 -12.42
C ALA A 351 -7.70 12.95 -12.56
N SER A 352 -8.31 14.09 -12.29
CA SER A 352 -7.59 15.38 -12.27
C SER A 352 -6.84 15.54 -10.95
N PHE A 353 -5.56 15.90 -11.03
CA PHE A 353 -4.72 16.19 -9.87
C PHE A 353 -3.57 17.14 -10.24
N LEU A 354 -2.84 17.62 -9.22
CA LEU A 354 -1.57 18.34 -9.40
C LEU A 354 -0.47 17.62 -8.62
N CYS A 355 0.79 17.92 -8.93
CA CYS A 355 1.94 17.42 -8.18
C CYS A 355 2.81 18.57 -7.67
N SER A 356 3.59 18.33 -6.62
CA SER A 356 4.43 19.34 -5.98
C SER A 356 5.65 19.74 -6.81
N SER A 357 6.29 20.85 -6.45
CA SER A 357 7.45 21.37 -7.18
C SER A 357 8.68 20.43 -7.14
N GLU A 358 8.67 19.44 -6.24
CA GLU A 358 9.65 18.37 -6.04
C GLU A 358 9.38 17.12 -6.90
N VAL A 359 8.30 17.14 -7.69
CA VAL A 359 7.96 16.13 -8.68
C VAL A 359 7.98 16.79 -10.06
N PHE A 360 8.64 16.17 -11.02
CA PHE A 360 8.52 16.56 -12.42
C PHE A 360 7.24 15.97 -13.02
N SER A 361 6.51 16.81 -13.74
CA SER A 361 5.49 16.43 -14.71
C SER A 361 6.15 16.35 -16.08
N CYS A 362 6.28 15.13 -16.60
CA CYS A 362 6.94 14.83 -17.86
C CYS A 362 5.91 14.45 -18.92
N LYS A 363 5.84 15.22 -20.01
CA LYS A 363 4.94 14.96 -21.13
C LYS A 363 5.64 14.07 -22.16
N PRO A 364 5.04 12.94 -22.56
CA PRO A 364 5.67 12.03 -23.50
C PRO A 364 5.70 12.60 -24.93
N SER A 365 6.74 12.26 -25.69
CA SER A 365 6.73 12.27 -27.16
C SER A 365 6.39 10.89 -27.73
N LYS A 366 6.63 9.84 -26.94
CA LYS A 366 6.36 8.42 -27.26
C LYS A 366 5.60 7.74 -26.13
N PRO A 367 4.27 7.96 -26.01
CA PRO A 367 3.48 7.49 -24.87
C PRO A 367 3.56 5.97 -24.63
N GLU A 368 3.69 5.18 -25.69
CA GLU A 368 3.75 3.72 -25.65
C GLU A 368 4.97 3.17 -24.91
N PHE A 369 6.05 3.95 -24.79
CA PHE A 369 7.26 3.56 -24.06
C PHE A 369 7.24 4.00 -22.60
N MET A 370 6.27 4.80 -22.16
CA MET A 370 6.27 5.34 -20.79
C MET A 370 6.27 4.26 -19.70
N PRO A 371 5.52 3.15 -19.83
CA PRO A 371 5.56 2.08 -18.83
C PRO A 371 6.94 1.44 -18.70
N ILE A 372 7.57 1.03 -19.81
CA ILE A 372 8.90 0.39 -19.75
C ILE A 372 10.00 1.39 -19.36
N LEU A 373 9.89 2.65 -19.80
CA LEU A 373 10.77 3.72 -19.37
C LEU A 373 10.69 3.92 -17.85
N SER A 374 9.48 4.04 -17.31
CA SER A 374 9.26 4.15 -15.86
C SER A 374 9.83 2.95 -15.11
N TRP A 375 9.66 1.74 -15.65
CA TRP A 375 10.19 0.52 -15.03
C TRP A 375 11.72 0.51 -15.01
N PHE A 376 12.36 0.81 -16.14
CA PHE A 376 13.80 0.93 -16.25
C PHE A 376 14.39 2.00 -15.33
N LEU A 377 13.77 3.19 -15.25
CA LEU A 377 14.22 4.28 -14.39
C LEU A 377 14.24 3.87 -12.90
N ASN A 378 13.30 3.03 -12.48
CA ASN A 378 13.23 2.49 -11.11
C ASN A 378 14.17 1.30 -10.86
N SER A 379 14.82 0.76 -11.89
CA SER A 379 15.78 -0.35 -11.76
C SER A 379 17.11 0.09 -11.14
N GLU A 380 18.01 -0.86 -10.85
CA GLU A 380 19.33 -0.53 -10.32
C GLU A 380 20.13 0.32 -11.32
N ALA A 381 20.09 -0.06 -12.61
CA ALA A 381 20.73 0.67 -13.69
C ALA A 381 20.23 2.12 -13.81
N GLY A 382 18.92 2.33 -13.73
CA GLY A 382 18.29 3.67 -13.76
C GLY A 382 18.66 4.51 -12.54
N ASN A 383 18.48 3.95 -11.34
CA ASN A 383 18.80 4.60 -10.06
C ASN A 383 20.27 5.03 -9.96
N MET A 384 21.20 4.20 -10.45
CA MET A 384 22.61 4.56 -10.49
C MET A 384 22.88 5.84 -11.30
N GLN A 385 22.15 6.06 -12.39
CA GLN A 385 22.31 7.27 -13.21
C GLN A 385 21.74 8.51 -12.50
N PHE A 386 20.61 8.39 -11.78
CA PHE A 386 20.10 9.50 -10.97
C PHE A 386 21.12 9.96 -9.92
N TRP A 387 21.74 9.02 -9.20
CA TRP A 387 22.78 9.33 -8.22
C TRP A 387 24.09 9.79 -8.85
N GLN A 388 24.39 9.37 -10.07
CA GLN A 388 25.56 9.85 -10.82
C GLN A 388 25.43 11.35 -11.14
N PHE A 389 24.23 11.77 -11.51
CA PHE A 389 23.94 13.13 -11.98
C PHE A 389 23.19 14.00 -10.97
N SER A 390 23.12 13.56 -9.71
CA SER A 390 22.51 14.34 -8.62
C SER A 390 23.34 15.56 -8.27
N THR A 391 22.66 16.62 -7.83
CA THR A 391 23.22 17.85 -7.27
C THR A 391 22.80 17.99 -5.80
N GLY A 392 23.55 18.80 -5.04
CA GLY A 392 23.30 18.99 -3.61
C GLY A 392 24.01 17.96 -2.73
N THR A 393 24.47 18.38 -1.56
CA THR A 393 25.17 17.52 -0.58
C THR A 393 24.20 16.96 0.46
N THR A 394 23.47 17.83 1.17
CA THR A 394 22.57 17.45 2.26
C THR A 394 21.24 16.89 1.77
N MET A 395 20.70 17.45 0.69
CA MET A 395 19.44 17.01 0.08
C MET A 395 19.68 16.82 -1.42
N PRO A 396 20.18 15.62 -1.82
CA PRO A 396 20.46 15.33 -3.21
C PRO A 396 19.17 15.37 -4.04
N GLY A 397 19.31 15.74 -5.30
CA GLY A 397 18.23 15.79 -6.27
C GLY A 397 18.75 15.97 -7.69
N ILE A 398 17.87 15.96 -8.67
CA ILE A 398 18.25 16.12 -10.08
C ILE A 398 17.54 17.34 -10.68
N ASN A 399 18.25 18.14 -11.47
CA ASN A 399 17.69 19.27 -12.20
C ASN A 399 17.42 18.88 -13.66
N GLN A 400 16.70 19.72 -14.40
CA GLN A 400 16.29 19.42 -15.78
C GLN A 400 17.48 19.29 -16.75
N GLU A 401 18.55 20.04 -16.52
CA GLU A 401 19.79 19.98 -17.31
C GLU A 401 20.48 18.62 -17.14
N ASN A 402 20.68 18.19 -15.89
CA ASN A 402 21.34 16.92 -15.59
C ASN A 402 20.50 15.70 -15.95
N LEU A 403 19.17 15.83 -15.93
CA LEU A 403 18.25 14.79 -16.37
C LEU A 403 18.53 14.39 -17.83
N GLN A 404 19.01 15.31 -18.67
CA GLN A 404 19.37 15.02 -20.07
C GLN A 404 20.50 14.00 -20.21
N ASN A 405 21.32 13.81 -19.17
CA ASN A 405 22.44 12.86 -19.18
C ASN A 405 22.01 11.42 -18.89
N ILE A 406 20.74 11.18 -18.50
CA ILE A 406 20.23 9.82 -18.28
C ILE A 406 20.13 9.10 -19.62
N LEU A 407 20.85 7.99 -19.73
CA LEU A 407 20.85 7.09 -20.87
C LEU A 407 19.73 6.07 -20.70
N ILE A 408 18.89 5.99 -21.72
CA ILE A 408 17.80 5.01 -21.83
C ILE A 408 18.19 4.00 -22.92
N PRO A 409 18.18 2.69 -22.62
CA PRO A 409 18.34 1.64 -23.61
C PRO A 409 17.32 1.74 -24.74
N ASP A 410 17.69 1.25 -25.90
CA ASP A 410 16.74 1.02 -26.97
C ASP A 410 15.85 -0.18 -26.62
N PHE A 411 14.55 0.07 -26.52
CA PHE A 411 13.54 -0.95 -26.24
C PHE A 411 12.85 -1.45 -27.53
N SER A 412 13.37 -1.12 -28.72
CA SER A 412 12.73 -1.47 -29.99
C SER A 412 12.63 -2.99 -30.21
N ASP A 413 13.53 -3.78 -29.61
CA ASP A 413 13.50 -5.25 -29.66
C ASP A 413 12.58 -5.87 -28.59
N CYS A 414 12.04 -5.07 -27.67
CA CYS A 414 11.11 -5.53 -26.66
C CYS A 414 9.68 -5.59 -27.23
N ASP A 415 8.88 -6.57 -26.79
CA ASP A 415 7.44 -6.56 -27.04
C ASP A 415 6.75 -5.53 -26.14
N ILE A 416 6.72 -4.27 -26.60
CA ILE A 416 6.13 -3.15 -25.87
C ILE A 416 4.63 -3.33 -25.63
N GLN A 417 3.91 -4.01 -26.54
CA GLN A 417 2.48 -4.25 -26.38
C GLN A 417 2.25 -5.22 -25.22
N GLN A 418 3.00 -6.33 -25.20
CA GLN A 418 2.95 -7.28 -24.09
C GLN A 418 3.38 -6.63 -22.77
N PHE A 419 4.47 -5.85 -22.76
CA PHE A 419 4.91 -5.12 -21.57
C PHE A 419 3.80 -4.21 -21.02
N ASN A 420 3.17 -3.42 -21.89
CA ASN A 420 2.12 -2.49 -21.50
C ASN A 420 0.87 -3.21 -20.98
N SER A 421 0.52 -4.36 -21.55
CA SER A 421 -0.58 -5.21 -21.07
C SER A 421 -0.28 -5.75 -19.66
N ILE A 422 0.90 -6.35 -19.45
CA ILE A 422 1.33 -6.86 -18.13
C ILE A 422 1.37 -5.72 -17.10
N HIS A 423 1.92 -4.56 -17.48
CA HIS A 423 1.98 -3.38 -16.61
C HIS A 423 0.59 -2.86 -16.23
N LYS A 424 -0.36 -2.81 -17.20
CA LYS A 424 -1.76 -2.45 -16.92
C LYS A 424 -2.37 -3.44 -15.93
N ASN A 425 -2.28 -4.74 -16.17
CA ASN A 425 -2.87 -5.77 -15.31
C ASN A 425 -2.28 -5.71 -13.89
N ARG A 426 -0.96 -5.50 -13.76
CA ARG A 426 -0.31 -5.28 -12.46
C ARG A 426 -0.89 -4.06 -11.73
N TYR A 427 -1.06 -2.95 -12.44
CA TYR A 427 -1.63 -1.72 -11.87
C TYR A 427 -3.06 -1.96 -11.37
N GLU A 428 -3.92 -2.49 -12.24
CA GLU A 428 -5.32 -2.74 -11.92
C GLU A 428 -5.46 -3.77 -10.80
N ALA A 429 -4.63 -4.82 -10.76
CA ALA A 429 -4.64 -5.82 -9.69
C ALA A 429 -4.31 -5.20 -8.33
N LYS A 430 -3.31 -4.31 -8.26
CA LYS A 430 -3.00 -3.60 -7.01
C LYS A 430 -4.13 -2.66 -6.59
N LYS A 431 -4.66 -1.88 -7.53
CA LYS A 431 -5.76 -0.94 -7.27
C LYS A 431 -7.01 -1.68 -6.78
N ASN A 432 -7.44 -2.73 -7.48
CA ASN A 432 -8.62 -3.50 -7.13
C ASN A 432 -8.44 -4.29 -5.83
N ALA A 433 -7.23 -4.74 -5.50
CA ALA A 433 -6.95 -5.31 -4.18
C ALA A 433 -7.20 -4.30 -3.05
N GLU A 434 -6.77 -3.04 -3.21
CA GLU A 434 -7.07 -1.97 -2.24
C GLU A 434 -8.58 -1.74 -2.13
N LEU A 435 -9.29 -1.60 -3.26
CA LEU A 435 -10.74 -1.39 -3.31
C LEU A 435 -11.54 -2.55 -2.69
N LEU A 436 -11.09 -3.79 -2.87
CA LEU A 436 -11.71 -4.97 -2.27
C LEU A 436 -11.54 -5.00 -0.74
N THR A 437 -10.39 -4.55 -0.23
CA THR A 437 -10.22 -4.41 1.23
C THR A 437 -11.06 -3.27 1.82
N ASP A 438 -11.27 -2.17 1.07
CA ASP A 438 -12.21 -1.11 1.47
C ASP A 438 -13.65 -1.62 1.43
N THR A 439 -14.02 -2.33 0.37
CA THR A 439 -15.33 -2.99 0.22
C THR A 439 -15.65 -3.85 1.44
N ALA A 440 -14.71 -4.68 1.89
CA ALA A 440 -14.92 -5.52 3.07
C ALA A 440 -15.20 -4.71 4.35
N LYS A 441 -14.58 -3.53 4.51
CA LYS A 441 -14.85 -2.63 5.65
C LYS A 441 -16.23 -2.00 5.51
N THR A 442 -16.53 -1.42 4.35
CA THR A 442 -17.81 -0.73 4.09
C THR A 442 -18.99 -1.68 4.25
N LEU A 443 -18.89 -2.92 3.76
CA LEU A 443 -19.95 -3.92 3.95
C LEU A 443 -20.22 -4.21 5.43
N ILE A 444 -19.18 -4.26 6.27
CA ILE A 444 -19.33 -4.45 7.71
C ILE A 444 -20.00 -3.24 8.36
N GLU A 445 -19.56 -2.04 8.01
CA GLU A 445 -20.14 -0.78 8.51
C GLU A 445 -21.62 -0.68 8.13
N SER A 446 -21.95 -0.93 6.87
CA SER A 446 -23.33 -0.90 6.38
C SER A 446 -24.22 -1.98 7.00
N LEU A 447 -23.69 -3.16 7.36
CA LEU A 447 -24.42 -4.14 8.15
C LEU A 447 -24.72 -3.63 9.57
N ILE A 448 -23.72 -3.07 10.25
CA ILE A 448 -23.83 -2.57 11.63
C ILE A 448 -24.76 -1.35 11.70
N GLU A 449 -24.77 -0.53 10.65
CA GLU A 449 -25.62 0.66 10.50
C GLU A 449 -27.01 0.34 9.95
N GLY A 450 -27.26 -0.89 9.52
CA GLY A 450 -28.55 -1.35 8.99
C GLY A 450 -28.89 -0.87 7.58
N GLN A 451 -27.92 -0.34 6.84
CA GLN A 451 -28.05 0.03 5.42
C GLN A 451 -28.05 -1.20 4.50
N LEU A 452 -27.41 -2.27 4.95
CA LEU A 452 -27.35 -3.56 4.30
C LEU A 452 -27.86 -4.62 5.28
N THR A 453 -28.65 -5.58 4.79
CA THR A 453 -29.16 -6.67 5.63
C THR A 453 -28.28 -7.91 5.53
N GLU A 454 -28.24 -8.68 6.61
CA GLU A 454 -27.53 -9.96 6.66
C GLU A 454 -28.07 -10.96 5.62
N GLN A 455 -29.39 -10.96 5.40
CA GLN A 455 -30.05 -11.81 4.40
C GLN A 455 -29.56 -11.54 2.97
N GLN A 456 -29.34 -10.27 2.60
CA GLN A 456 -28.81 -9.93 1.28
C GLN A 456 -27.41 -10.52 1.04
N LEU A 457 -26.56 -10.54 2.07
CA LEU A 457 -25.23 -11.13 1.95
C LEU A 457 -25.27 -12.66 1.90
N ILE A 458 -26.18 -13.27 2.65
CA ILE A 458 -26.41 -14.72 2.62
C ILE A 458 -26.84 -15.15 1.22
N GLU A 459 -27.83 -14.47 0.63
CA GLU A 459 -28.33 -14.75 -0.72
C GLU A 459 -27.25 -14.54 -1.78
N ALA A 460 -26.48 -13.43 -1.68
CA ALA A 460 -25.37 -13.18 -2.60
C ALA A 460 -24.27 -14.26 -2.50
N GLN A 461 -23.93 -14.71 -1.29
CA GLN A 461 -22.96 -15.79 -1.11
C GLN A 461 -23.45 -17.12 -1.67
N GLN A 462 -24.75 -17.42 -1.55
CA GLN A 462 -25.35 -18.63 -2.11
C GLN A 462 -25.36 -18.59 -3.64
N ALA A 463 -25.78 -17.47 -4.24
CA ALA A 463 -25.75 -17.29 -5.68
C ALA A 463 -24.32 -17.46 -6.23
N LEU A 464 -23.31 -16.90 -5.56
CA LEU A 464 -21.90 -17.08 -5.94
C LEU A 464 -21.46 -18.55 -5.89
N GLU A 465 -21.93 -19.32 -4.90
CA GLU A 465 -21.65 -20.77 -4.81
C GLU A 465 -22.32 -21.56 -5.94
N ASP A 466 -23.43 -21.07 -6.47
CA ASP A 466 -24.15 -21.62 -7.62
C ASP A 466 -23.63 -21.10 -8.97
N GLY A 467 -22.58 -20.24 -8.97
CA GLY A 467 -21.97 -19.66 -10.17
C GLY A 467 -22.67 -18.42 -10.72
N ASP A 468 -23.59 -17.82 -9.96
CA ASP A 468 -24.29 -16.58 -10.30
C ASP A 468 -23.72 -15.39 -9.50
N ASN A 469 -23.11 -14.44 -10.19
CA ASN A 469 -22.52 -13.24 -9.57
C ASN A 469 -23.46 -12.01 -9.61
N SER A 470 -24.68 -12.12 -10.13
CA SER A 470 -25.58 -10.97 -10.34
C SER A 470 -25.91 -10.20 -9.06
N LEU A 471 -26.17 -10.91 -7.95
CA LEU A 471 -26.42 -10.30 -6.65
C LEU A 471 -25.18 -9.63 -6.07
N ASP A 472 -24.00 -10.22 -6.29
CA ASP A 472 -22.74 -9.63 -5.88
C ASP A 472 -22.47 -8.33 -6.63
N GLN A 473 -22.62 -8.35 -7.96
CA GLN A 473 -22.49 -7.16 -8.79
C GLN A 473 -23.44 -6.05 -8.35
N ALA A 474 -24.69 -6.38 -8.04
CA ALA A 474 -25.68 -5.41 -7.57
C ALA A 474 -25.35 -4.78 -6.20
N ILE A 475 -24.61 -5.49 -5.34
CA ILE A 475 -24.09 -4.95 -4.08
C ILE A 475 -22.88 -4.07 -4.35
N LEU A 476 -21.91 -4.57 -5.13
CA LEU A 476 -20.67 -3.83 -5.43
C LEU A 476 -20.94 -2.53 -6.19
N SER A 477 -21.91 -2.50 -7.09
CA SER A 477 -22.29 -1.31 -7.86
C SER A 477 -22.87 -0.17 -7.00
N LYS A 478 -23.26 -0.46 -5.76
CA LYS A 478 -23.79 0.53 -4.80
C LYS A 478 -22.74 1.06 -3.83
N LEU A 479 -21.52 0.53 -3.86
CA LEU A 479 -20.45 1.02 -2.99
C LEU A 479 -19.85 2.30 -3.55
N SER A 480 -19.48 3.22 -2.67
CA SER A 480 -18.71 4.42 -2.96
C SER A 480 -17.64 4.64 -1.89
N ALA A 481 -16.78 5.64 -2.06
CA ALA A 481 -15.82 6.03 -1.03
C ALA A 481 -16.50 6.60 0.23
N GLU A 482 -17.74 7.09 0.10
CA GLU A 482 -18.56 7.67 1.16
C GLU A 482 -19.44 6.63 1.90
N GLY A 483 -19.60 5.42 1.36
CA GLY A 483 -20.38 4.35 2.01
C GLY A 483 -21.15 3.47 1.02
N TYR A 484 -22.22 2.83 1.51
CA TYR A 484 -23.09 1.98 0.69
C TYR A 484 -24.39 2.70 0.34
N ALA A 485 -24.78 2.61 -0.94
CA ALA A 485 -26.01 3.18 -1.49
C ALA A 485 -26.18 4.69 -1.25
N ILE A 486 -25.08 5.44 -1.27
CA ILE A 486 -25.09 6.90 -1.12
C ILE A 486 -25.52 7.56 -2.45
N GLU A 487 -26.63 8.29 -2.42
CA GLU A 487 -27.18 8.94 -3.61
C GLU A 487 -26.23 10.00 -4.19
N GLY A 488 -25.95 9.91 -5.50
CA GLY A 488 -25.06 10.84 -6.20
C GLY A 488 -23.57 10.64 -5.95
N ALA A 489 -23.17 9.65 -5.15
CA ALA A 489 -21.78 9.31 -4.92
C ALA A 489 -21.12 8.64 -6.13
N THR A 490 -19.80 8.80 -6.25
CA THR A 490 -19.04 8.13 -7.32
C THR A 490 -18.84 6.66 -6.96
N PRO A 491 -19.19 5.70 -7.84
CA PRO A 491 -18.98 4.28 -7.56
C PRO A 491 -17.54 3.96 -7.19
N LEU A 492 -17.37 3.06 -6.22
CA LEU A 492 -16.06 2.60 -5.74
C LEU A 492 -15.28 1.89 -6.85
N PHE A 493 -16.00 1.04 -7.60
CA PHE A 493 -15.51 0.42 -8.83
C PHE A 493 -16.09 1.18 -10.02
N SER A 494 -15.23 1.68 -10.91
CA SER A 494 -15.68 2.33 -12.15
C SER A 494 -16.36 1.35 -13.10
N ASP A 495 -15.95 0.09 -13.05
CA ASP A 495 -16.47 -1.02 -13.83
C ASP A 495 -16.34 -2.31 -13.01
N VAL A 496 -17.46 -2.93 -12.64
CA VAL A 496 -17.48 -4.16 -11.85
C VAL A 496 -17.15 -5.37 -12.73
N ASP A 497 -17.46 -5.34 -14.02
CA ASP A 497 -17.11 -6.43 -14.94
C ASP A 497 -15.60 -6.49 -15.19
N GLU A 498 -14.91 -5.34 -15.23
CA GLU A 498 -13.44 -5.29 -15.28
C GLU A 498 -12.81 -5.95 -14.04
N LEU A 499 -13.39 -5.76 -12.85
CA LEU A 499 -12.96 -6.48 -11.63
C LEU A 499 -13.10 -8.00 -11.77
N TYR A 500 -14.22 -8.48 -12.32
CA TYR A 500 -14.47 -9.91 -12.48
C TYR A 500 -13.51 -10.55 -13.49
N SER A 501 -13.30 -9.92 -14.64
CA SER A 501 -12.31 -10.36 -15.63
C SER A 501 -10.91 -10.43 -15.02
N LEU A 502 -10.55 -9.45 -14.19
CA LEU A 502 -9.24 -9.41 -13.53
C LEU A 502 -9.07 -10.54 -12.49
N LEU A 503 -10.14 -10.89 -11.77
CA LEU A 503 -10.14 -12.01 -10.83
C LEU A 503 -10.06 -13.37 -11.54
N GLU A 504 -10.71 -13.49 -12.70
CA GLU A 504 -10.63 -14.69 -13.55
C GLU A 504 -9.22 -14.88 -14.12
N ASP A 505 -8.62 -13.82 -14.67
CA ASP A 505 -7.22 -13.84 -15.15
C ASP A 505 -6.24 -14.22 -14.02
N ALA A 506 -6.44 -13.66 -12.83
CA ALA A 506 -5.61 -13.97 -11.67
C ALA A 506 -5.75 -15.44 -11.23
N ALA A 507 -6.97 -16.01 -11.31
CA ALA A 507 -7.26 -17.40 -10.96
C ALA A 507 -6.65 -18.36 -11.98
N GLN A 508 -6.79 -18.04 -13.27
CA GLN A 508 -6.17 -18.84 -14.34
C GLN A 508 -4.64 -18.85 -14.19
N ALA A 509 -4.03 -17.68 -13.95
CA ALA A 509 -2.59 -17.57 -13.74
C ALA A 509 -2.09 -18.29 -12.48
N GLU A 510 -2.96 -18.55 -11.50
CA GLU A 510 -2.64 -19.36 -10.32
C GLU A 510 -2.78 -20.87 -10.61
N ALA A 511 -3.71 -21.27 -11.48
CA ALA A 511 -3.91 -22.67 -11.86
C ALA A 511 -2.86 -23.20 -12.87
N GLU A 512 -2.20 -22.32 -13.61
CA GLU A 512 -1.11 -22.65 -14.54
C GLU A 512 0.26 -22.85 -13.85
N GLU A 513 0.35 -22.56 -12.55
CA GLU A 513 1.53 -22.73 -11.69
C GLU A 513 1.52 -24.10 -10.97
#